data_AF-A0A527JKB4-F1
#
_entry.id   AF-A0A527JKB4-F1
#
_cell.length_a   1.000
_cell.length_b   1.000
_cell.length_c   1.000
_cell.angle_alpha   90.00
_cell.angle_beta   90.00
_cell.angle_gamma   90.00
#
_symmetry.space_group_name_H-M   'P 1'
#
loop_
_entity.id
_entity.type
_entity.pdbx_description
1 polymer ?
#
loop_
_entity_poly.entity_id
_entity_poly.type
_entity_poly.pdbx_seq_one_letter_code
_entity_poly.pdbx_strand_id
1 'polypeptide(L)'
;MQGPQVQWLQDGKRLHLNHGPIDLIVEAFGEAHECRAAYEQAVARFQTILIELVKELPELRLPAFFLAPRAFDGPTARRMEAAVIPLAECFITPMAAVAGSVADEMLAALLAGRKLDRAYVNNGGDSALHIGNGLSMKLAIAGTGHDMADRIMIRAQDGVHGVATSGWRGRSFSLGIADAVTVLARTGAEADAAATLIANAVDLPGNQAIKRIPASELSPDSDLGARLVTQSVGTLAPGEVARALDNGLAVAEDFRRRGLIAGSALFLGGEARISGSVALAAPNKNSREEVAHA
;
A
#
# COMPACT_ATOMS: atom_id res chain seq x y z
N MET A 1 -6.28 -21.47 -13.97
CA MET A 1 -6.07 -20.79 -12.67
C MET A 1 -7.01 -21.43 -11.66
N GLN A 2 -6.55 -21.63 -10.42
CA GLN A 2 -7.48 -21.95 -9.34
C GLN A 2 -8.46 -20.78 -9.19
N GLY A 3 -9.74 -21.09 -8.93
CA GLY A 3 -10.74 -20.06 -8.70
C GLY A 3 -10.50 -19.28 -7.40
N PRO A 4 -11.25 -18.20 -7.18
CA PRO A 4 -11.19 -17.42 -5.94
C PRO A 4 -11.53 -18.29 -4.72
N GLN A 5 -10.73 -18.15 -3.67
CA GLN A 5 -10.86 -18.87 -2.41
C GLN A 5 -11.34 -17.92 -1.31
N VAL A 6 -12.21 -18.44 -0.43
CA VAL A 6 -12.82 -17.69 0.67
C VAL A 6 -12.73 -18.53 1.93
N GLN A 7 -12.10 -18.00 2.98
CA GLN A 7 -11.93 -18.70 4.25
C GLN A 7 -12.04 -17.72 5.41
N TRP A 8 -12.54 -18.18 6.55
CA TRP A 8 -12.46 -17.42 7.80
C TRP A 8 -11.11 -17.70 8.47
N LEU A 9 -10.46 -16.66 9.00
CA LEU A 9 -9.30 -16.85 9.87
C LEU A 9 -9.71 -17.48 11.20
N GLN A 10 -8.74 -18.05 11.92
CA GLN A 10 -8.96 -18.80 13.16
C GLN A 10 -9.63 -17.97 14.27
N ASP A 11 -9.56 -16.65 14.20
CA ASP A 11 -10.26 -15.74 15.13
C ASP A 11 -11.77 -15.65 14.88
N GLY A 12 -12.27 -16.14 13.75
CA GLY A 12 -13.68 -16.07 13.36
C GLY A 12 -14.20 -14.66 13.10
N LYS A 13 -13.32 -13.66 13.03
CA LYS A 13 -13.65 -12.24 12.81
C LYS A 13 -13.23 -11.76 11.44
N ARG A 14 -12.09 -12.24 10.96
CA ARG A 14 -11.46 -11.77 9.72
C ARG A 14 -11.69 -12.75 8.58
N LEU A 15 -12.10 -12.20 7.44
CA LEU A 15 -12.30 -12.95 6.21
C LEU A 15 -11.03 -12.90 5.36
N HIS A 16 -10.55 -14.05 4.94
CA HIS A 16 -9.43 -14.21 4.01
C HIS A 16 -9.96 -14.53 2.61
N LEU A 17 -9.52 -13.75 1.62
CA LEU A 17 -9.89 -13.90 0.21
C LEU A 17 -8.61 -14.02 -0.62
N ASN A 18 -8.46 -15.09 -1.39
CA ASN A 18 -7.26 -15.30 -2.20
C ASN A 18 -7.61 -15.67 -3.65
N HIS A 19 -6.96 -15.03 -4.62
CA HIS A 19 -7.05 -15.38 -6.04
C HIS A 19 -5.80 -14.91 -6.78
N GLY A 20 -4.94 -15.86 -7.15
CA GLY A 20 -3.67 -15.55 -7.80
C GLY A 20 -2.77 -14.70 -6.89
N PRO A 21 -2.30 -13.52 -7.33
CA PRO A 21 -1.47 -12.64 -6.51
C PRO A 21 -2.27 -11.79 -5.51
N ILE A 22 -3.61 -11.77 -5.61
CA ILE A 22 -4.47 -11.00 -4.72
C ILE A 22 -4.74 -11.80 -3.45
N ASP A 23 -4.41 -11.22 -2.29
CA ASP A 23 -4.43 -11.90 -1.01
C ASP A 23 -4.95 -10.93 0.07
N LEU A 24 -6.26 -11.00 0.35
CA LEU A 24 -6.96 -10.00 1.17
C LEU A 24 -7.30 -10.51 2.56
N ILE A 25 -7.11 -9.65 3.55
CA ILE A 25 -7.69 -9.78 4.89
C ILE A 25 -8.71 -8.66 5.05
N VAL A 26 -9.97 -9.03 5.32
CA VAL A 26 -11.09 -8.11 5.44
C VAL A 26 -11.70 -8.22 6.83
N GLU A 27 -11.94 -7.08 7.48
CA GLU A 27 -12.69 -7.02 8.74
C GLU A 27 -13.69 -5.86 8.70
N ALA A 28 -14.90 -6.11 9.18
CA ALA A 28 -16.00 -5.17 9.30
C ALA A 28 -16.49 -5.10 10.75
N PHE A 29 -16.75 -3.89 11.23
CA PHE A 29 -17.22 -3.60 12.59
C PHE A 29 -18.57 -2.90 12.52
N GLY A 30 -19.51 -3.32 13.36
CA GLY A 30 -20.86 -2.77 13.43
C GLY A 30 -21.88 -3.84 13.83
N GLU A 31 -23.15 -3.59 13.50
CA GLU A 31 -24.23 -4.53 13.74
C GLU A 31 -24.01 -5.86 12.99
N ALA A 32 -24.20 -6.99 13.68
CA ALA A 32 -23.83 -8.31 13.15
C ALA A 32 -24.50 -8.66 11.81
N HIS A 33 -25.75 -8.24 11.61
CA HIS A 33 -26.48 -8.46 10.35
C HIS A 33 -25.94 -7.59 9.20
N GLU A 34 -25.49 -6.37 9.48
CA GLU A 34 -24.85 -5.49 8.50
C GLU A 34 -23.47 -6.02 8.11
N CYS A 35 -22.65 -6.45 9.08
CA CYS A 35 -21.34 -7.06 8.81
C CYS A 35 -21.48 -8.32 7.96
N ARG A 36 -22.44 -9.20 8.27
CA ARG A 36 -22.68 -10.41 7.47
C ARG A 36 -23.04 -10.09 6.03
N ALA A 37 -23.97 -9.16 5.81
CA ALA A 37 -24.37 -8.73 4.48
C ALA A 37 -23.18 -8.11 3.71
N ALA A 38 -22.34 -7.31 4.40
CA ALA A 38 -21.13 -6.74 3.83
C ALA A 38 -20.16 -7.82 3.35
N TYR A 39 -19.88 -8.83 4.18
CA TYR A 39 -19.00 -9.94 3.78
C TYR A 39 -19.53 -10.73 2.58
N GLU A 40 -20.85 -10.96 2.50
CA GLU A 40 -21.47 -11.61 1.34
C GLU A 40 -21.27 -10.79 0.05
N GLN A 41 -21.37 -9.45 0.12
CA GLN A 41 -21.09 -8.54 -1.00
C GLN A 41 -19.61 -8.56 -1.40
N ALA A 42 -18.70 -8.55 -0.43
CA ALA A 42 -17.27 -8.64 -0.69
C ALA A 42 -16.91 -9.95 -1.40
N VAL A 43 -17.45 -11.09 -0.93
CA VAL A 43 -17.25 -12.41 -1.57
C VAL A 43 -17.74 -12.41 -3.01
N ALA A 44 -18.92 -11.84 -3.27
CA ALA A 44 -19.48 -11.74 -4.60
C ALA A 44 -18.61 -10.87 -5.52
N ARG A 45 -18.14 -9.71 -5.05
CA ARG A 45 -17.25 -8.83 -5.82
C ARG A 45 -15.91 -9.48 -6.13
N PHE A 46 -15.33 -10.19 -5.16
CA PHE A 46 -14.03 -10.83 -5.29
C PHE A 46 -13.98 -11.85 -6.42
N GLN A 47 -15.12 -12.42 -6.81
CA GLN A 47 -15.19 -13.39 -7.90
C GLN A 47 -14.67 -12.86 -9.24
N THR A 48 -14.76 -11.55 -9.48
CA THR A 48 -14.54 -10.98 -10.82
C THR A 48 -13.31 -10.08 -10.93
N ILE A 49 -12.77 -9.55 -9.82
CA ILE A 49 -11.69 -8.55 -9.82
C ILE A 49 -10.47 -8.98 -10.64
N LEU A 50 -9.92 -10.18 -10.39
CA LEU A 50 -8.70 -10.60 -11.08
C LEU A 50 -8.93 -10.72 -12.60
N ILE A 51 -10.10 -11.23 -13.00
CA ILE A 51 -10.44 -11.44 -14.41
C ILE A 51 -10.59 -10.09 -15.12
N GLU A 52 -11.19 -9.10 -14.47
CA GLU A 52 -11.27 -7.73 -14.97
C GLU A 52 -9.87 -7.12 -15.15
N LEU A 53 -9.01 -7.20 -14.13
CA LEU A 53 -7.65 -6.68 -14.19
C LEU A 53 -6.80 -7.34 -15.28
N VAL A 54 -6.89 -8.66 -15.45
CA VAL A 54 -6.12 -9.37 -16.48
C VAL A 54 -6.49 -8.90 -17.89
N LYS A 55 -7.75 -8.51 -18.14
CA LYS A 55 -8.17 -7.98 -19.45
C LYS A 55 -7.49 -6.64 -19.79
N GLU A 56 -7.22 -5.83 -18.78
CA GLU A 56 -6.64 -4.49 -18.93
C GLU A 56 -5.13 -4.45 -18.65
N LEU A 57 -4.56 -5.60 -18.23
CA LEU A 57 -3.16 -5.72 -17.79
C LEU A 57 -2.12 -5.24 -18.81
N PRO A 58 -2.25 -5.52 -20.13
CA PRO A 58 -1.27 -5.02 -21.10
C PRO A 58 -1.10 -3.50 -21.05
N GLU A 59 -2.20 -2.76 -20.95
CA GLU A 59 -2.20 -1.30 -20.85
C GLU A 59 -1.75 -0.83 -19.47
N LEU A 60 -2.18 -1.50 -18.39
CA LEU A 60 -1.77 -1.15 -17.02
C LEU A 60 -0.26 -1.29 -16.79
N ARG A 61 0.45 -2.08 -17.61
CA ARG A 61 1.92 -2.21 -17.55
C ARG A 61 2.67 -1.14 -18.33
N LEU A 62 1.98 -0.35 -19.15
CA LEU A 62 2.63 0.75 -19.87
C LEU A 62 2.85 1.95 -18.93
N PRO A 63 3.95 2.69 -19.10
CA PRO A 63 4.21 3.91 -18.33
C PRO A 63 3.02 4.87 -18.39
N ALA A 64 2.66 5.42 -17.24
CA ALA A 64 1.70 6.51 -17.18
C ALA A 64 2.34 7.80 -17.71
N PHE A 65 1.53 8.65 -18.33
CA PHE A 65 1.95 9.95 -18.82
C PHE A 65 0.96 11.00 -18.33
N PHE A 66 1.45 11.98 -17.57
CA PHE A 66 0.61 13.02 -16.96
C PHE A 66 -0.31 13.74 -17.96
N LEU A 67 0.17 13.96 -19.19
CA LEU A 67 -0.56 14.69 -20.25
C LEU A 67 -1.50 13.82 -21.09
N ALA A 68 -1.52 12.51 -20.87
CA ALA A 68 -2.30 11.57 -21.67
C ALA A 68 -2.92 10.47 -20.78
N PRO A 69 -3.89 10.85 -19.91
CA PRO A 69 -4.58 9.88 -19.08
C PRO A 69 -5.35 8.87 -19.93
N ARG A 70 -5.23 7.59 -19.60
CA ARG A 70 -5.92 6.52 -20.32
C ARG A 70 -7.28 6.23 -19.70
N ALA A 71 -8.20 5.77 -20.54
CA ALA A 71 -9.51 5.31 -20.11
C ALA A 71 -9.49 3.79 -19.89
N PHE A 72 -10.06 3.36 -18.77
CA PHE A 72 -10.19 1.96 -18.39
C PHE A 72 -11.66 1.62 -18.10
N ASP A 73 -12.07 0.41 -18.46
CA ASP A 73 -13.42 -0.12 -18.28
C ASP A 73 -13.65 -0.61 -16.84
N GLY A 74 -12.62 -1.18 -16.21
CA GLY A 74 -12.67 -1.70 -14.85
C GLY A 74 -12.57 -0.58 -13.80
N PRO A 75 -13.39 -0.61 -12.73
CA PRO A 75 -13.29 0.39 -11.66
C PRO A 75 -11.94 0.31 -10.92
N THR A 76 -11.33 -0.87 -10.83
CA THR A 76 -10.00 -1.03 -10.23
C THR A 76 -8.91 -0.40 -11.09
N ALA A 77 -8.90 -0.69 -12.40
CA ALA A 77 -7.93 -0.12 -13.35
C ALA A 77 -8.03 1.42 -13.42
N ARG A 78 -9.25 1.99 -13.37
CA ARG A 78 -9.45 3.44 -13.27
C ARG A 78 -8.84 4.04 -12.01
N ARG A 79 -8.95 3.37 -10.85
CA ARG A 79 -8.31 3.84 -9.60
C ARG A 79 -6.79 3.80 -9.72
N MET A 80 -6.24 2.75 -10.31
CA MET A 80 -4.79 2.63 -10.54
C MET A 80 -4.28 3.80 -11.38
N GLU A 81 -4.89 4.06 -12.54
CA GLU A 81 -4.51 5.15 -13.43
C GLU A 81 -4.66 6.52 -12.74
N ALA A 82 -5.78 6.76 -12.05
CA ALA A 82 -6.02 8.01 -11.34
C ALA A 82 -4.99 8.28 -10.23
N ALA A 83 -4.51 7.25 -9.53
CA ALA A 83 -3.51 7.38 -8.48
C ALA A 83 -2.11 7.70 -9.04
N VAL A 84 -1.74 7.15 -10.21
CA VAL A 84 -0.40 7.32 -10.76
C VAL A 84 -0.25 8.56 -11.64
N ILE A 85 -1.31 9.07 -12.26
CA ILE A 85 -1.26 10.26 -13.13
C ILE A 85 -0.58 11.45 -12.43
N PRO A 86 -0.97 11.86 -11.20
CA PRO A 86 -0.38 13.02 -10.53
C PRO A 86 1.11 12.85 -10.18
N LEU A 87 1.61 11.61 -10.27
CA LEU A 87 2.97 11.20 -9.93
C LEU A 87 3.83 10.90 -11.17
N ALA A 88 3.24 10.97 -12.37
CA ALA A 88 3.88 10.60 -13.64
C ALA A 88 4.84 11.66 -14.21
N GLU A 89 5.51 12.42 -13.34
CA GLU A 89 6.67 13.26 -13.68
C GLU A 89 7.95 12.42 -13.79
N CYS A 90 7.99 11.30 -13.07
CA CYS A 90 8.98 10.24 -13.23
C CYS A 90 8.31 8.97 -13.78
N PHE A 91 9.12 7.98 -14.12
CA PHE A 91 8.59 6.69 -14.55
C PHE A 91 7.77 6.05 -13.42
N ILE A 92 6.52 5.73 -13.75
CA ILE A 92 5.59 4.94 -12.96
C ILE A 92 4.61 4.27 -13.91
N THR A 93 4.14 3.08 -13.57
CA THR A 93 3.03 2.42 -14.26
C THR A 93 1.85 2.29 -13.29
N PRO A 94 0.62 2.16 -13.77
CA PRO A 94 -0.54 1.83 -12.92
C PRO A 94 -0.32 0.63 -12.00
N MET A 95 0.57 -0.31 -12.35
CA MET A 95 0.89 -1.45 -11.50
C MET A 95 1.43 -1.05 -10.12
N ALA A 96 2.00 0.14 -9.96
CA ALA A 96 2.43 0.69 -8.67
C ALA A 96 1.29 1.02 -7.71
N ALA A 97 0.03 0.94 -8.14
CA ALA A 97 -1.16 1.20 -7.33
C ALA A 97 -2.11 0.00 -7.25
N VAL A 98 -1.68 -1.19 -7.73
CA VAL A 98 -2.58 -2.33 -7.94
C VAL A 98 -3.17 -2.84 -6.64
N ALA A 99 -2.35 -2.98 -5.60
CA ALA A 99 -2.77 -3.62 -4.36
C ALA A 99 -3.70 -2.69 -3.57
N GLY A 100 -3.34 -1.42 -3.48
CA GLY A 100 -4.18 -0.36 -2.91
C GLY A 100 -5.50 -0.17 -3.67
N SER A 101 -5.48 -0.22 -5.01
CA SER A 101 -6.71 -0.09 -5.82
C SER A 101 -7.66 -1.27 -5.65
N VAL A 102 -7.13 -2.49 -5.52
CA VAL A 102 -7.94 -3.67 -5.21
C VAL A 102 -8.56 -3.55 -3.82
N ALA A 103 -7.80 -3.09 -2.83
CA ALA A 103 -8.30 -2.86 -1.48
C ALA A 103 -9.45 -1.81 -1.48
N ASP A 104 -9.27 -0.69 -2.20
CA ASP A 104 -10.29 0.35 -2.33
C ASP A 104 -11.58 -0.16 -3.01
N GLU A 105 -11.45 -0.95 -4.07
CA GLU A 105 -12.59 -1.53 -4.77
C GLU A 105 -13.36 -2.53 -3.90
N MET A 106 -12.64 -3.37 -3.16
CA MET A 106 -13.24 -4.33 -2.24
C MET A 106 -13.91 -3.64 -1.05
N LEU A 107 -13.30 -2.57 -0.52
CA LEU A 107 -13.92 -1.76 0.54
C LEU A 107 -15.18 -1.07 0.03
N ALA A 108 -15.18 -0.53 -1.20
CA ALA A 108 -16.37 0.07 -1.78
C ALA A 108 -17.53 -0.94 -1.92
N ALA A 109 -17.24 -2.18 -2.34
CA ALA A 109 -18.23 -3.25 -2.39
C ALA A 109 -18.74 -3.65 -0.99
N LEU A 110 -17.84 -3.75 -0.01
CA LEU A 110 -18.16 -4.04 1.39
C LEU A 110 -19.12 -3.01 2.01
N LEU A 111 -18.98 -1.74 1.63
CA LEU A 111 -19.78 -0.62 2.18
C LEU A 111 -21.09 -0.39 1.42
N ALA A 112 -21.30 -1.04 0.26
CA ALA A 112 -22.39 -0.72 -0.66
C ALA A 112 -23.77 -0.90 -0.01
N GLY A 113 -24.43 0.21 0.33
CA GLY A 113 -25.72 0.22 0.99
C GLY A 113 -25.70 -0.38 2.40
N ARG A 114 -24.53 -0.43 3.06
CA ARG A 114 -24.33 -0.96 4.41
C ARG A 114 -24.07 0.17 5.41
N LYS A 115 -24.28 -0.11 6.70
CA LYS A 115 -23.95 0.77 7.84
C LYS A 115 -22.93 0.08 8.73
N LEU A 116 -21.66 0.35 8.47
CA LEU A 116 -20.55 -0.15 9.27
C LEU A 116 -19.92 0.99 10.08
N ASP A 117 -19.53 0.69 11.32
CA ASP A 117 -18.79 1.61 12.20
C ASP A 117 -17.38 1.82 11.67
N ARG A 118 -16.71 0.72 11.31
CA ARG A 118 -15.37 0.70 10.73
C ARG A 118 -15.26 -0.50 9.81
N ALA A 119 -14.33 -0.43 8.87
CA ALA A 119 -13.90 -1.61 8.13
C ALA A 119 -12.49 -1.39 7.59
N TYR A 120 -11.79 -2.47 7.29
CA TYR A 120 -10.59 -2.40 6.50
C TYR A 120 -10.50 -3.58 5.52
N VAL A 121 -9.82 -3.33 4.40
CA VAL A 121 -9.36 -4.35 3.46
C VAL A 121 -7.85 -4.20 3.34
N ASN A 122 -7.10 -5.19 3.78
CA ASN A 122 -5.64 -5.25 3.63
C ASN A 122 -5.30 -6.23 2.50
N ASN A 123 -4.42 -5.83 1.58
CA ASN A 123 -3.91 -6.63 0.47
C ASN A 123 -2.38 -6.72 0.55
N GLY A 124 -1.87 -7.40 1.57
CA GLY A 124 -0.43 -7.43 1.84
C GLY A 124 0.03 -6.20 2.61
N GLY A 125 0.79 -5.31 1.97
CA GLY A 125 1.31 -4.08 2.59
C GLY A 125 0.37 -2.88 2.52
N ASP A 126 -0.79 -3.05 1.85
CA ASP A 126 -1.62 -1.96 1.38
C ASP A 126 -3.06 -2.13 1.85
N SER A 127 -3.62 -1.11 2.49
CA SER A 127 -4.89 -1.17 3.19
C SER A 127 -5.79 0.00 2.84
N ALA A 128 -7.05 -0.31 2.54
CA ALA A 128 -8.13 0.67 2.45
C ALA A 128 -8.96 0.64 3.74
N LEU A 129 -9.35 1.82 4.24
CA LEU A 129 -9.96 2.02 5.56
C LEU A 129 -11.27 2.78 5.48
N HIS A 130 -12.28 2.27 6.18
CA HIS A 130 -13.49 2.98 6.53
C HIS A 130 -13.52 3.25 8.02
N ILE A 131 -13.71 4.51 8.40
CA ILE A 131 -13.82 4.94 9.79
C ILE A 131 -15.02 5.87 9.89
N GLY A 132 -16.06 5.41 10.59
CA GLY A 132 -17.26 6.19 10.84
C GLY A 132 -17.00 7.44 11.68
N ASN A 133 -17.90 8.42 11.57
CA ASN A 133 -17.76 9.72 12.23
C ASN A 133 -17.52 9.58 13.74
N GLY A 134 -16.50 10.27 14.26
CA GLY A 134 -16.13 10.25 15.68
C GLY A 134 -15.39 8.99 16.13
N LEU A 135 -15.11 8.05 15.22
CA LEU A 135 -14.37 6.83 15.52
C LEU A 135 -12.90 6.95 15.10
N SER A 136 -12.11 5.98 15.56
CA SER A 136 -10.70 5.81 15.22
C SER A 136 -10.34 4.35 15.04
N MET A 137 -9.27 4.08 14.30
CA MET A 137 -8.68 2.76 14.11
C MET A 137 -7.18 2.80 14.43
N LYS A 138 -6.67 1.74 15.06
CA LYS A 138 -5.23 1.55 15.27
C LYS A 138 -4.69 0.61 14.20
N LEU A 139 -3.63 1.04 13.52
CA LEU A 139 -2.94 0.23 12.53
C LEU A 139 -1.52 -0.04 13.00
N ALA A 140 -1.09 -1.29 12.84
CA ALA A 140 0.33 -1.63 12.88
C ALA A 140 0.95 -1.21 11.54
N ILE A 141 2.10 -0.55 11.59
CA ILE A 141 2.92 -0.24 10.42
C ILE A 141 4.25 -0.99 10.51
N ALA A 142 4.87 -1.26 9.37
CA ALA A 142 6.16 -1.93 9.33
C ALA A 142 7.25 -1.02 9.95
N GLY A 143 7.90 -1.52 11.00
CA GLY A 143 9.10 -0.93 11.60
C GLY A 143 10.35 -1.78 11.33
N THR A 144 11.52 -1.29 11.75
CA THR A 144 12.87 -1.84 11.47
C THR A 144 13.20 -3.21 12.09
N GLY A 145 12.20 -4.06 12.40
CA GLY A 145 12.44 -5.43 12.85
C GLY A 145 12.91 -5.58 14.31
N HIS A 146 12.61 -4.62 15.18
CA HIS A 146 12.80 -4.75 16.62
C HIS A 146 11.45 -4.89 17.34
N ASP A 147 10.79 -6.05 17.22
CA ASP A 147 9.67 -6.58 18.06
C ASP A 147 8.55 -5.61 18.51
N MET A 148 8.45 -4.45 17.88
CA MET A 148 7.50 -3.39 18.17
C MET A 148 7.05 -2.88 16.81
N ALA A 149 5.95 -3.41 16.31
CA ALA A 149 5.21 -2.71 15.27
C ALA A 149 4.84 -1.35 15.83
N ASP A 150 5.33 -0.29 15.21
CA ASP A 150 4.86 1.06 15.52
C ASP A 150 3.36 1.10 15.19
N ARG A 151 2.59 1.68 16.09
CA ARG A 151 1.13 1.78 15.94
C ARG A 151 0.77 3.20 15.60
N ILE A 152 -0.01 3.40 14.56
CA ILE A 152 -0.61 4.69 14.25
C ILE A 152 -2.09 4.67 14.61
N MET A 153 -2.57 5.77 15.15
CA MET A 153 -4.01 5.98 15.37
C MET A 153 -4.54 6.90 14.28
N ILE A 154 -5.47 6.38 13.48
CA ILE A 154 -6.15 7.14 12.43
C ILE A 154 -7.57 7.43 12.90
N ARG A 155 -7.98 8.69 12.85
CA ARG A 155 -9.31 9.15 13.20
C ARG A 155 -10.07 9.54 11.95
N ALA A 156 -11.40 9.46 11.99
CA ALA A 156 -12.25 9.82 10.84
C ALA A 156 -11.96 11.23 10.30
N GLN A 157 -11.66 12.19 11.19
CA GLN A 157 -11.35 13.57 10.81
C GLN A 157 -9.99 13.77 10.14
N ASP A 158 -9.10 12.77 10.18
CA ASP A 158 -7.76 12.89 9.60
C ASP A 158 -7.80 12.81 8.06
N GLY A 159 -8.92 12.37 7.47
CA GLY A 159 -9.09 12.24 6.02
C GLY A 159 -8.21 11.17 5.38
N VAL A 160 -7.66 10.26 6.19
CA VAL A 160 -6.84 9.13 5.75
C VAL A 160 -7.73 7.90 5.61
N HIS A 161 -7.82 7.38 4.39
CA HIS A 161 -8.54 6.15 4.07
C HIS A 161 -7.66 5.11 3.40
N GLY A 162 -6.36 5.40 3.21
CA GLY A 162 -5.40 4.46 2.64
C GLY A 162 -4.08 4.49 3.39
N VAL A 163 -3.51 3.30 3.59
CA VAL A 163 -2.16 3.10 4.13
C VAL A 163 -1.44 2.09 3.27
N ALA A 164 -0.22 2.37 2.85
CA ALA A 164 0.57 1.47 2.02
C ALA A 164 2.01 1.40 2.50
N THR A 165 2.65 0.24 2.32
CA THR A 165 4.03 0.02 2.73
C THR A 165 4.85 -0.58 1.59
N SER A 166 5.90 0.13 1.18
CA SER A 166 6.83 -0.31 0.14
C SER A 166 8.26 -0.42 0.67
N GLY A 167 9.06 -1.33 0.10
CA GLY A 167 10.45 -1.55 0.50
C GLY A 167 11.11 -2.63 -0.34
N TRP A 168 12.45 -2.65 -0.39
CA TRP A 168 13.18 -3.54 -1.28
C TRP A 168 13.07 -5.03 -0.92
N ARG A 169 12.69 -5.34 0.33
CA ARG A 169 12.41 -6.71 0.82
C ARG A 169 10.94 -7.10 0.72
N GLY A 170 10.10 -6.22 0.16
CA GLY A 170 8.67 -6.43 0.01
C GLY A 170 8.32 -7.46 -1.07
N ARG A 171 7.02 -7.59 -1.32
CA ARG A 171 6.48 -8.48 -2.37
C ARG A 171 6.72 -7.95 -3.79
N SER A 172 6.96 -6.64 -3.94
CA SER A 172 7.16 -5.96 -5.21
C SER A 172 8.63 -5.54 -5.38
N PHE A 173 9.11 -5.48 -6.61
CA PHE A 173 10.48 -5.02 -6.88
C PHE A 173 10.61 -3.52 -6.61
N SER A 174 11.66 -3.13 -5.89
CA SER A 174 12.00 -1.73 -5.66
C SER A 174 13.28 -1.34 -6.40
N LEU A 175 13.33 -0.12 -6.91
CA LEU A 175 14.54 0.48 -7.48
C LEU A 175 15.47 1.01 -6.37
N GLY A 176 14.87 1.44 -5.26
CA GLY A 176 15.57 2.00 -4.10
C GLY A 176 15.96 0.92 -3.08
N ILE A 177 16.35 1.39 -1.89
CA ILE A 177 16.92 0.55 -0.83
C ILE A 177 16.22 0.71 0.52
N ALA A 178 15.10 1.44 0.62
CA ALA A 178 14.35 1.55 1.87
C ALA A 178 13.94 0.17 2.40
N ASP A 179 14.19 -0.07 3.70
CA ASP A 179 13.71 -1.28 4.37
C ASP A 179 12.17 -1.27 4.42
N ALA A 180 11.59 -0.10 4.73
CA ALA A 180 10.17 0.16 4.65
C ALA A 180 9.89 1.65 4.47
N VAL A 181 8.85 1.97 3.71
CA VAL A 181 8.23 3.29 3.62
C VAL A 181 6.73 3.09 3.76
N THR A 182 6.16 3.60 4.85
CA THR A 182 4.71 3.61 5.05
C THR A 182 4.14 4.99 4.70
N VAL A 183 3.10 5.03 3.89
CA VAL A 183 2.42 6.26 3.44
C VAL A 183 0.96 6.26 3.88
N LEU A 184 0.47 7.43 4.30
CA LEU A 184 -0.94 7.70 4.61
C LEU A 184 -1.53 8.61 3.53
N ALA A 185 -2.64 8.21 2.91
CA ALA A 185 -3.31 8.98 1.86
C ALA A 185 -4.84 8.87 1.92
N ARG A 186 -5.54 9.54 0.99
CA ARG A 186 -7.01 9.58 0.97
C ARG A 186 -7.63 8.31 0.39
N THR A 187 -6.84 7.47 -0.27
CA THR A 187 -7.23 6.16 -0.79
C THR A 187 -6.06 5.19 -0.69
N GLY A 188 -6.34 3.88 -0.68
CA GLY A 188 -5.31 2.86 -0.74
C GLY A 188 -4.45 2.98 -2.00
N ALA A 189 -5.07 3.25 -3.14
CA ALA A 189 -4.39 3.44 -4.42
C ALA A 189 -3.38 4.61 -4.41
N GLU A 190 -3.76 5.76 -3.84
CA GLU A 190 -2.87 6.92 -3.69
C GLU A 190 -1.69 6.59 -2.77
N ALA A 191 -1.94 5.89 -1.67
CA ALA A 191 -0.89 5.49 -0.73
C ALA A 191 0.13 4.54 -1.39
N ASP A 192 -0.35 3.53 -2.12
CA ASP A 192 0.47 2.48 -2.78
C ASP A 192 1.41 3.09 -3.84
N ALA A 193 0.85 3.92 -4.72
CA ALA A 193 1.63 4.62 -5.75
C ALA A 193 2.71 5.53 -5.14
N ALA A 194 2.34 6.31 -4.12
CA ALA A 194 3.26 7.22 -3.45
C ALA A 194 4.33 6.47 -2.65
N ALA A 195 3.96 5.40 -1.94
CA ALA A 195 4.91 4.57 -1.18
C ALA A 195 5.97 3.98 -2.12
N THR A 196 5.55 3.49 -3.29
CA THR A 196 6.47 2.97 -4.31
C THR A 196 7.49 4.01 -4.76
N LEU A 197 7.06 5.23 -5.08
CA LEU A 197 8.00 6.27 -5.53
C LEU A 197 8.89 6.81 -4.42
N ILE A 198 8.37 6.98 -3.20
CA ILE A 198 9.17 7.42 -2.06
C ILE A 198 10.21 6.36 -1.69
N ALA A 199 9.83 5.07 -1.67
CA ALA A 199 10.78 3.97 -1.44
C ALA A 199 11.86 3.91 -2.53
N ASN A 200 11.50 4.12 -3.80
CA ASN A 200 12.46 4.21 -4.90
C ASN A 200 13.40 5.42 -4.79
N ALA A 201 12.96 6.51 -4.17
CA ALA A 201 13.78 7.70 -3.94
C ALA A 201 14.75 7.57 -2.75
N VAL A 202 14.48 6.65 -1.81
CA VAL A 202 15.48 6.23 -0.81
C VAL A 202 16.52 5.39 -1.52
N ASP A 203 17.53 6.07 -2.09
CA ASP A 203 18.52 5.40 -2.94
C ASP A 203 19.90 6.06 -2.92
N LEU A 204 20.91 5.28 -3.34
CA LEU A 204 22.29 5.70 -3.54
C LEU A 204 22.82 5.15 -4.89
N PRO A 205 22.55 5.84 -6.01
CA PRO A 205 23.05 5.43 -7.31
C PRO A 205 24.58 5.30 -7.34
N GLY A 206 25.08 4.22 -7.95
CA GLY A 206 26.52 3.95 -8.08
C GLY A 206 27.21 3.37 -6.84
N ASN A 207 26.50 3.21 -5.71
CA ASN A 207 27.09 2.61 -4.51
C ASN A 207 27.35 1.11 -4.71
N GLN A 208 28.60 0.69 -4.49
CA GLN A 208 29.06 -0.70 -4.70
C GLN A 208 28.46 -1.71 -3.73
N ALA A 209 27.98 -1.25 -2.57
CA ALA A 209 27.30 -2.08 -1.58
C ALA A 209 25.89 -2.51 -2.04
N ILE A 210 25.32 -1.86 -3.07
CA ILE A 210 23.98 -2.17 -3.57
C ILE A 210 24.09 -2.94 -4.88
N LYS A 211 23.66 -4.20 -4.87
CA LYS A 211 23.59 -5.03 -6.09
C LYS A 211 22.21 -4.90 -6.70
N ARG A 212 22.17 -4.67 -8.02
CA ARG A 212 20.94 -4.55 -8.78
C ARG A 212 21.01 -5.43 -10.02
N ILE A 213 19.84 -5.87 -10.46
CA ILE A 213 19.65 -6.61 -11.70
C ILE A 213 18.42 -6.08 -12.43
N PRO A 214 18.30 -6.24 -13.76
CA PRO A 214 17.09 -5.88 -14.48
C PRO A 214 15.88 -6.63 -13.94
N ALA A 215 14.75 -5.94 -13.76
CA ALA A 215 13.52 -6.56 -13.27
C ALA A 215 13.04 -7.70 -14.18
N SER A 216 13.24 -7.56 -15.49
CA SER A 216 12.95 -8.59 -16.49
C SER A 216 13.75 -9.89 -16.33
N GLU A 217 14.90 -9.87 -15.65
CA GLU A 217 15.66 -11.10 -15.34
C GLU A 217 15.05 -11.87 -14.16
N LEU A 218 14.37 -11.18 -13.25
CA LEU A 218 13.63 -11.80 -12.14
C LEU A 218 12.22 -12.21 -12.54
N SER A 219 11.55 -11.39 -13.35
CA SER A 219 10.21 -11.63 -13.86
C SER A 219 10.13 -11.09 -15.29
N PRO A 220 10.14 -11.96 -16.33
CA PRO A 220 10.14 -11.54 -17.73
C PRO A 220 8.99 -10.61 -18.11
N ASP A 221 7.86 -10.73 -17.43
CA ASP A 221 6.64 -9.95 -17.67
C ASP A 221 6.52 -8.70 -16.76
N SER A 222 7.61 -8.32 -16.08
CA SER A 222 7.65 -7.14 -15.20
C SER A 222 7.36 -5.85 -15.98
N ASP A 223 6.49 -5.01 -15.42
CA ASP A 223 6.18 -3.67 -15.95
C ASP A 223 7.39 -2.71 -15.87
N LEU A 224 8.36 -3.03 -15.01
CA LEU A 224 9.60 -2.27 -14.89
C LEU A 224 10.57 -2.56 -16.05
N GLY A 225 10.43 -3.70 -16.73
CA GLY A 225 11.27 -4.12 -17.85
C GLY A 225 12.75 -4.22 -17.48
N ALA A 226 13.63 -3.59 -18.27
CA ALA A 226 15.08 -3.63 -18.04
C ALA A 226 15.58 -2.75 -16.88
N ARG A 227 14.68 -2.07 -16.16
CA ARG A 227 15.06 -1.21 -15.03
C ARG A 227 15.71 -2.02 -13.93
N LEU A 228 16.77 -1.46 -13.36
CA LEU A 228 17.54 -2.09 -12.30
C LEU A 228 16.78 -2.03 -10.97
N VAL A 229 16.51 -3.20 -10.40
CA VAL A 229 15.87 -3.35 -9.10
C VAL A 229 16.86 -3.90 -8.08
N THR A 230 16.68 -3.54 -6.82
CA THR A 230 17.57 -3.94 -5.73
C THR A 230 17.48 -5.44 -5.48
N GLN A 231 18.62 -6.12 -5.64
CA GLN A 231 18.77 -7.55 -5.33
C GLN A 231 19.33 -7.75 -3.92
N SER A 232 20.30 -6.93 -3.53
CA SER A 232 20.84 -6.94 -2.16
C SER A 232 21.44 -5.60 -1.78
N VAL A 233 21.37 -5.30 -0.49
CA VAL A 233 21.97 -4.12 0.15
C VAL A 233 22.98 -4.63 1.17
N GLY A 234 24.26 -4.34 0.93
CA GLY A 234 25.36 -4.61 1.86
C GLY A 234 25.40 -3.60 3.02
N THR A 235 26.48 -3.61 3.80
CA THR A 235 26.67 -2.66 4.89
C THR A 235 26.84 -1.25 4.35
N LEU A 236 26.03 -0.32 4.86
CA LEU A 236 26.10 1.11 4.54
C LEU A 236 26.69 1.88 5.72
N ALA A 237 27.49 2.89 5.44
CA ALA A 237 27.96 3.81 6.48
C ALA A 237 26.79 4.67 7.00
N PRO A 238 26.81 5.15 8.25
CA PRO A 238 25.73 5.98 8.79
C PRO A 238 25.41 7.21 7.94
N GLY A 239 26.43 7.88 7.39
CA GLY A 239 26.21 9.02 6.48
C GLY A 239 25.56 8.64 5.13
N GLU A 240 25.73 7.39 4.69
CA GLU A 240 25.07 6.88 3.48
C GLU A 240 23.60 6.58 3.75
N VAL A 241 23.29 5.98 4.90
CA VAL A 241 21.91 5.75 5.38
C VAL A 241 21.18 7.09 5.50
N ALA A 242 21.77 8.06 6.19
CA ALA A 242 21.19 9.39 6.35
C ALA A 242 20.90 10.05 5.00
N ARG A 243 21.86 10.03 4.06
CA ARG A 243 21.69 10.62 2.73
C ARG A 243 20.58 9.94 1.93
N ALA A 244 20.51 8.61 1.95
CA ALA A 244 19.47 7.87 1.24
C ALA A 244 18.08 8.22 1.81
N LEU A 245 17.95 8.26 3.13
CA LEU A 245 16.72 8.65 3.80
C LEU A 245 16.32 10.10 3.50
N ASP A 246 17.28 11.03 3.47
CA ASP A 246 17.03 12.44 3.15
C ASP A 246 16.55 12.62 1.69
N ASN A 247 17.05 11.81 0.75
CA ASN A 247 16.55 11.77 -0.63
C ASN A 247 15.07 11.36 -0.69
N GLY A 248 14.70 10.29 0.01
CA GLY A 248 13.30 9.86 0.10
C GLY A 248 12.40 10.88 0.81
N LEU A 249 12.90 11.49 1.89
CA LEU A 249 12.18 12.52 2.64
C LEU A 249 11.88 13.74 1.77
N ALA A 250 12.81 14.15 0.90
CA ALA A 250 12.59 15.26 -0.03
C ALA A 250 11.39 15.01 -0.96
N VAL A 251 11.26 13.79 -1.49
CA VAL A 251 10.11 13.37 -2.33
C VAL A 251 8.83 13.30 -1.50
N ALA A 252 8.89 12.72 -0.30
CA ALA A 252 7.73 12.64 0.58
C ALA A 252 7.18 14.01 0.97
N GLU A 253 8.06 14.98 1.27
CA GLU A 253 7.66 16.35 1.57
C GLU A 253 7.12 17.08 0.34
N ASP A 254 7.60 16.77 -0.88
CA ASP A 254 7.00 17.28 -2.11
C ASP A 254 5.56 16.79 -2.30
N PHE A 255 5.35 15.48 -2.20
CA PHE A 255 4.01 14.89 -2.32
C PHE A 255 3.06 15.43 -1.26
N ARG A 256 3.54 15.62 -0.03
CA ARG A 256 2.76 16.21 1.06
C ARG A 256 2.39 17.67 0.77
N ARG A 257 3.33 18.50 0.31
CA ARG A 257 3.05 19.91 -0.07
C ARG A 257 2.04 20.01 -1.21
N ARG A 258 2.03 19.04 -2.12
CA ARG A 258 1.06 18.94 -3.23
C ARG A 258 -0.29 18.35 -2.80
N GLY A 259 -0.42 17.90 -1.55
CA GLY A 259 -1.63 17.27 -1.04
C GLY A 259 -1.90 15.86 -1.57
N LEU A 260 -0.87 15.18 -2.09
CA LEU A 260 -0.97 13.81 -2.60
C LEU A 260 -0.90 12.76 -1.48
N ILE A 261 -0.26 13.09 -0.36
CA ILE A 261 -0.20 12.26 0.85
C ILE A 261 -0.47 13.12 2.08
N ALA A 262 -0.97 12.50 3.15
CA ALA A 262 -1.13 13.12 4.46
C ALA A 262 0.19 13.07 5.28
N GLY A 263 0.95 11.99 5.14
CA GLY A 263 2.25 11.82 5.79
C GLY A 263 2.90 10.49 5.44
N SER A 264 4.15 10.32 5.87
CA SER A 264 4.89 9.07 5.67
C SER A 264 5.97 8.84 6.73
N ALA A 265 6.35 7.58 6.89
CA ALA A 265 7.48 7.15 7.71
C ALA A 265 8.41 6.29 6.85
N LEU A 266 9.70 6.64 6.80
CA LEU A 266 10.72 6.00 5.99
C LEU A 266 11.76 5.37 6.91
N PHE A 267 12.18 4.15 6.62
CA PHE A 267 13.10 3.38 7.44
C PHE A 267 14.22 2.77 6.61
N LEU A 268 15.45 2.88 7.09
CA LEU A 268 16.63 2.27 6.49
C LEU A 268 17.72 2.07 7.55
N GLY A 269 18.25 0.86 7.68
CA GLY A 269 19.44 0.60 8.49
C GLY A 269 19.29 0.95 9.97
N GLY A 270 18.06 0.88 10.51
CA GLY A 270 17.74 1.27 11.89
C GLY A 270 17.50 2.76 12.12
N GLU A 271 17.67 3.60 11.09
CA GLU A 271 17.29 5.02 11.12
C GLU A 271 15.92 5.26 10.49
N ALA A 272 15.31 6.39 10.83
CA ALA A 272 14.01 6.79 10.31
C ALA A 272 13.96 8.28 9.90
N ARG A 273 13.02 8.59 9.00
CA ARG A 273 12.54 9.95 8.70
C ARG A 273 11.02 9.95 8.65
N ILE A 274 10.41 11.06 9.07
CA ILE A 274 8.95 11.24 9.09
C ILE A 274 8.61 12.51 8.33
N SER A 275 7.61 12.44 7.45
CA SER A 275 6.98 13.56 6.76
C SER A 275 5.55 13.73 7.25
N GLY A 276 5.18 14.96 7.60
CA GLY A 276 3.84 15.28 8.14
C GLY A 276 3.59 14.79 9.57
N SER A 277 2.34 14.92 10.02
CA SER A 277 1.92 14.50 11.36
C SER A 277 1.51 13.03 11.36
N VAL A 278 2.48 12.11 11.38
CA VAL A 278 2.21 10.71 11.70
C VAL A 278 2.17 10.58 13.22
N ALA A 279 0.97 10.51 13.80
CA ALA A 279 0.81 10.29 15.23
C ALA A 279 1.16 8.83 15.58
N LEU A 280 2.46 8.56 15.76
CA LEU A 280 2.95 7.30 16.31
C LEU A 280 2.48 7.20 17.77
N ALA A 281 1.66 6.21 18.06
CA ALA A 281 1.21 5.92 19.42
C ALA A 281 2.36 5.22 20.17
N ALA A 282 2.81 5.82 21.28
CA ALA A 282 3.74 5.18 22.20
C ALA A 282 3.15 3.85 22.72
N PRO A 283 3.97 2.81 22.99
CA PRO A 283 3.49 1.52 23.46
C PRO A 283 2.89 1.64 24.87
N ASN A 284 1.56 1.79 24.94
CA ASN A 284 0.86 1.67 26.21
C ASN A 284 0.79 0.20 26.63
N LYS A 285 1.55 -0.15 27.66
CA LYS A 285 1.34 -1.34 28.48
C LYS A 285 0.02 -1.18 29.24
N ASN A 286 -1.10 -1.51 28.61
CA ASN A 286 -2.31 -2.06 29.24
C ASN A 286 -3.53 -1.88 28.34
N SER A 287 -3.78 -2.90 27.52
CA SER A 287 -5.10 -3.45 27.20
C SER A 287 -4.92 -4.44 26.05
N ARG A 288 -5.62 -5.58 26.10
CA ARG A 288 -5.78 -6.45 24.93
C ARG A 288 -6.63 -5.65 23.93
N GLU A 289 -5.99 -4.98 22.98
CA GLU A 289 -6.66 -4.08 22.03
C GLU A 289 -6.41 -4.52 20.59
N GLU A 290 -7.48 -4.43 19.80
CA GLU A 290 -7.64 -4.92 18.42
C GLU A 290 -6.80 -4.08 17.44
N VAL A 291 -6.06 -4.76 16.57
CA VAL A 291 -5.04 -4.17 15.68
C VAL A 291 -5.36 -4.58 14.24
N ALA A 292 -5.54 -3.60 13.35
CA ALA A 292 -5.49 -3.84 11.92
C ALA A 292 -4.02 -3.90 11.47
N HIS A 293 -3.69 -4.85 10.62
CA HIS A 293 -2.34 -4.97 10.03
C HIS A 293 -2.34 -4.27 8.68
N ALA A 294 -1.44 -3.30 8.51
CA ALA A 294 -1.05 -2.77 7.21
C ALA A 294 0.26 -3.38 6.76
#